data_AF-A0A8C0UTQ9-F1
#
_entry.id   AF-A0A8C0UTQ9-F1
#
_cell.length_a   1.000
_cell.length_b   1.000
_cell.length_c   1.000
_cell.angle_alpha   90.00
_cell.angle_beta   90.00
_cell.angle_gamma   90.00
#
_symmetry.space_group_name_H-M   'P 1'
#
loop_
_entity.id
_entity.type
_entity.pdbx_description
1 polymer ?
#
loop_
_entity_poly.entity_id
_entity_poly.type
_entity_poly.pdbx_seq_one_letter_code
_entity_poly.pdbx_strand_id
1 'polypeptide(L)'
;MACKSSSPGFCTMAIMVDGLGIFVYEAQAYEEIEDALTELRVNDLKTGNLVGTDKYGNKYYEDKRNFFGRHRWVVYTKEMNGKNTFWEVDGSMVPPEWHRWLHAMTDDPPTTHPPVPRKFIWENHKFNVSGTPEQYVPYSTTRKKIHEWIPPKTTCN
;
A
#
# COMPACT_ATOMS: atom_id res chain seq x y z
N MET A 1 -1.01 -45.85 15.48
CA MET A 1 -1.99 -45.86 14.37
C MET A 1 -1.55 -44.78 13.40
N ALA A 2 -1.17 -45.18 12.18
CA ALA A 2 -0.67 -44.28 11.16
C ALA A 2 -1.83 -43.60 10.44
N CYS A 3 -1.70 -42.31 10.12
CA CYS A 3 -2.57 -41.63 9.16
C CYS A 3 -1.67 -41.03 8.06
N LYS A 4 -1.82 -41.52 6.82
CA LYS A 4 -1.19 -40.97 5.62
C LYS A 4 -2.11 -39.91 5.02
N SER A 5 -1.58 -38.70 4.86
CA SER A 5 -1.90 -37.60 3.93
C SER A 5 -3.31 -37.49 3.31
N SER A 6 -4.01 -36.39 3.60
CA SER A 6 -4.43 -35.38 2.61
C SER A 6 -5.27 -34.30 3.31
N SER A 7 -4.98 -33.03 2.99
CA SER A 7 -5.56 -31.78 3.53
C SER A 7 -4.82 -31.18 4.73
N PRO A 8 -4.35 -29.91 4.64
CA PRO A 8 -3.77 -29.21 5.79
C PRO A 8 -4.91 -28.96 6.79
N GLY A 9 -4.72 -29.50 8.00
CA GLY A 9 -5.73 -29.63 9.02
C GLY A 9 -5.98 -28.36 9.82
N PHE A 10 -7.26 -28.05 10.03
CA PHE A 10 -7.71 -27.23 11.15
C PHE A 10 -7.90 -28.14 12.37
N CYS A 11 -7.13 -27.92 13.44
CA CYS A 11 -7.40 -28.49 14.75
C CYS A 11 -7.46 -27.35 15.76
N THR A 12 -8.67 -27.00 16.20
CA THR A 12 -8.88 -26.00 17.26
C THR A 12 -8.82 -26.74 18.59
N MET A 13 -7.79 -26.51 19.40
CA MET A 13 -7.84 -26.82 20.83
C MET A 13 -8.24 -25.55 21.57
N ALA A 14 -9.18 -25.68 22.51
CA ALA A 14 -9.57 -24.60 23.42
C ALA A 14 -9.04 -24.98 24.81
N ILE A 15 -8.09 -24.22 25.34
CA ILE A 15 -7.65 -24.36 26.73
C ILE A 15 -8.38 -23.30 27.56
N MET A 16 -9.30 -23.74 28.43
CA MET A 16 -9.88 -22.88 29.48
C MET A 16 -8.82 -22.61 30.55
N VAL A 17 -8.45 -21.34 30.75
CA VAL A 17 -7.64 -20.92 31.91
C VAL A 17 -8.46 -19.91 32.73
N ASP A 18 -8.94 -20.41 33.86
CA ASP A 18 -9.35 -19.73 35.09
C ASP A 18 -10.45 -18.65 35.04
N GLY A 19 -11.64 -19.01 35.54
CA GLY A 19 -12.47 -18.31 36.54
C GLY A 19 -12.88 -16.83 36.41
N LEU A 20 -12.30 -16.04 35.51
CA LEU A 20 -12.49 -14.59 35.38
C LEU A 20 -13.06 -14.18 34.02
N GLY A 21 -13.46 -15.13 33.17
CA GLY A 21 -14.18 -14.85 31.92
C GLY A 21 -13.35 -14.11 30.86
N ILE A 22 -12.02 -14.08 30.98
CA ILE A 22 -11.13 -13.53 29.96
C ILE A 22 -10.86 -14.64 28.94
N PHE A 23 -11.51 -14.56 27.78
CA PHE A 23 -11.21 -15.40 26.62
C PHE A 23 -9.86 -14.97 26.04
N VAL A 24 -8.79 -15.70 26.34
CA VAL A 24 -7.54 -15.61 25.59
C VAL A 24 -7.70 -16.48 24.35
N TYR A 25 -7.89 -15.85 23.19
CA TYR A 25 -7.85 -16.58 21.92
C TYR A 25 -6.41 -17.02 21.68
N GLU A 26 -6.20 -18.34 21.63
CA GLU A 26 -4.94 -18.97 21.27
C GLU A 26 -4.55 -18.52 19.86
N ALA A 27 -3.37 -17.91 19.73
CA ALA A 27 -2.80 -17.54 18.44
C ALA A 27 -2.53 -18.84 17.66
N GLN A 28 -3.32 -19.08 16.62
CA GLN A 28 -2.99 -20.13 15.64
C GLN A 28 -1.66 -19.71 15.00
N ALA A 29 -0.57 -20.42 15.37
CA ALA A 29 0.74 -20.19 14.79
C ALA A 29 0.67 -20.52 13.29
N TYR A 30 0.74 -19.47 12.47
CA TYR A 30 0.75 -19.53 11.02
C TYR A 30 2.04 -20.17 10.53
N GLU A 31 1.94 -21.03 9.51
CA GLU A 31 3.10 -21.51 8.76
C GLU A 31 3.81 -20.32 8.06
N GLU A 32 5.14 -20.32 8.15
CA GLU A 32 6.14 -19.57 7.36
C GLU A 32 6.66 -18.22 7.91
N ILE A 33 8.00 -18.13 7.96
CA ILE A 33 8.85 -16.99 8.38
C ILE A 33 8.44 -15.65 7.71
N GLU A 34 7.80 -15.72 6.55
CA GLU A 34 7.29 -14.57 5.78
C GLU A 34 6.22 -13.77 6.54
N ASP A 35 5.38 -14.43 7.33
CA ASP A 35 4.27 -13.76 8.04
C ASP A 35 4.79 -12.99 9.26
N ALA A 36 5.73 -13.57 10.01
CA ALA A 36 6.43 -12.89 11.12
C ALA A 36 7.22 -11.65 10.65
N LEU A 37 7.81 -11.70 9.45
CA LEU A 37 8.45 -10.53 8.85
C LEU A 37 7.42 -9.45 8.47
N THR A 38 6.24 -9.85 8.04
CA THR A 38 5.14 -8.92 7.72
C THR A 38 4.61 -8.24 8.99
N GLU A 39 4.51 -8.97 10.10
CA GLU A 39 4.18 -8.42 11.42
C GLU A 39 5.21 -7.36 11.86
N LEU A 40 6.50 -7.64 11.70
CA LEU A 40 7.57 -6.68 12.00
C LEU A 40 7.49 -5.41 11.14
N ARG A 41 7.03 -5.51 9.88
CA ARG A 41 6.87 -4.33 9.01
C ARG A 41 5.76 -3.39 9.48
N VAL A 42 4.66 -3.94 9.97
CA VAL A 42 3.48 -3.16 10.38
C VAL A 42 3.59 -2.69 11.84
N ASN A 43 4.47 -3.30 12.64
CA ASN A 43 4.63 -3.07 14.08
C ASN A 43 3.32 -3.27 14.87
N ASP A 44 2.37 -4.05 14.33
CA ASP A 44 1.06 -4.28 14.94
C ASP A 44 0.54 -5.66 14.54
N LEU A 45 0.11 -6.44 15.54
CA LEU A 45 -0.50 -7.76 15.35
C LEU A 45 -2.01 -7.60 15.22
N LYS A 46 -2.44 -7.08 14.06
CA LYS A 46 -3.86 -6.91 13.73
C LYS A 46 -4.30 -7.95 12.72
N THR A 47 -5.32 -8.71 13.08
CA THR A 47 -6.08 -9.51 12.13
C THR A 47 -7.31 -8.74 11.68
N GLY A 48 -7.63 -8.82 10.40
CA GLY A 48 -8.80 -8.16 9.82
C GLY A 48 -9.25 -8.85 8.54
N ASN A 49 -10.42 -8.46 8.05
CA ASN A 49 -10.94 -9.00 6.80
C ASN A 49 -10.22 -8.34 5.62
N LEU A 50 -9.70 -9.14 4.69
CA LEU A 50 -9.10 -8.64 3.45
C LEU A 50 -10.22 -8.08 2.55
N VAL A 51 -10.22 -6.77 2.35
CA VAL A 51 -11.21 -6.06 1.51
C VAL A 51 -10.81 -6.10 0.04
N GLY A 52 -9.51 -6.05 -0.24
CA GLY A 52 -8.99 -6.20 -1.59
C GLY A 52 -7.50 -5.94 -1.69
N THR A 53 -6.99 -6.10 -2.90
CA THR A 53 -5.59 -5.87 -3.27
C THR A 53 -5.56 -4.93 -4.46
N ASP A 54 -4.64 -3.97 -4.47
CA ASP A 54 -4.42 -3.12 -5.65
C ASP A 54 -3.54 -3.80 -6.71
N LYS A 55 -3.31 -3.10 -7.82
CA LYS A 55 -2.44 -3.56 -8.91
C LYS A 55 -0.95 -3.66 -8.54
N TYR A 56 -0.53 -3.06 -7.43
CA TYR A 56 0.85 -3.05 -6.95
C TYR A 56 1.11 -4.15 -5.91
N GLY A 57 0.07 -4.80 -5.40
CA GLY A 57 0.15 -5.80 -4.35
C GLY A 57 -0.03 -5.25 -2.94
N ASN A 58 -0.45 -3.98 -2.78
CA ASN A 58 -0.88 -3.47 -1.47
C ASN A 58 -2.20 -4.14 -1.09
N LYS A 59 -2.25 -4.69 0.12
CA LYS A 59 -3.42 -5.41 0.65
C LYS A 59 -4.15 -4.52 1.66
N TYR A 60 -5.46 -4.39 1.51
CA TYR A 60 -6.30 -3.52 2.32
C TYR A 60 -7.19 -4.33 3.24
N TYR A 61 -7.19 -3.99 4.52
CA TYR A 61 -7.90 -4.72 5.56
C TYR A 61 -8.87 -3.82 6.32
N GLU A 62 -9.98 -4.40 6.74
CA GLU A 62 -10.96 -3.75 7.61
C GLU A 62 -11.34 -4.64 8.80
N ASP A 63 -11.42 -4.03 9.97
CA ASP A 63 -12.05 -4.60 11.15
C ASP A 63 -12.81 -3.52 11.94
N LYS A 64 -14.15 -3.60 11.89
CA LYS A 64 -15.07 -2.66 12.55
C LYS A 64 -15.14 -2.84 14.07
N ARG A 65 -14.52 -3.89 14.63
CA ARG A 65 -14.38 -4.06 16.09
C ARG A 65 -13.37 -3.08 16.66
N ASN A 66 -12.41 -2.65 15.85
CA ASN A 66 -11.46 -1.61 16.21
C ASN A 66 -12.10 -0.23 16.19
N PHE A 67 -11.54 0.69 16.97
CA PHE A 67 -12.02 2.07 17.03
C PHE A 67 -11.79 2.83 15.70
N PHE A 68 -12.57 3.90 15.51
CA PHE A 68 -12.48 4.76 14.34
C PHE A 68 -11.05 5.35 14.18
N GLY A 69 -10.48 5.21 12.99
CA GLY A 69 -9.06 5.52 12.71
C GLY A 69 -8.10 4.32 12.77
N ARG A 70 -8.44 3.21 13.44
CA ARG A 70 -7.66 1.95 13.42
C ARG A 70 -8.38 0.77 12.78
N HIS A 71 -9.64 0.96 12.39
CA HIS A 71 -10.51 -0.01 11.73
C HIS A 71 -10.13 -0.32 10.29
N ARG A 72 -9.36 0.53 9.59
CA ARG A 72 -8.86 0.30 8.24
C ARG A 72 -7.36 0.46 8.21
N TRP A 73 -6.66 -0.44 7.54
CA TRP A 73 -5.21 -0.35 7.35
C TRP A 73 -4.78 -1.00 6.04
N VAL A 74 -3.54 -0.70 5.65
CA VAL A 74 -2.90 -1.24 4.46
C VAL A 74 -1.63 -1.97 4.85
N VAL A 75 -1.41 -3.14 4.26
CA VAL A 75 -0.12 -3.83 4.26
C VAL A 75 0.52 -3.56 2.92
N TYR A 76 1.59 -2.77 2.92
CA TYR A 76 2.28 -2.34 1.71
C TYR A 76 2.97 -3.50 0.99
N THR A 77 3.04 -3.39 -0.32
CA THR A 77 3.81 -4.30 -1.17
C THR A 77 5.31 -4.30 -0.82
N LYS A 78 6.00 -5.38 -1.19
CA LYS A 78 7.44 -5.52 -1.01
C LYS A 78 8.24 -4.79 -2.10
N GLU A 79 7.61 -4.55 -3.25
CA GLU A 79 8.22 -3.83 -4.37
C GLU A 79 7.16 -2.99 -5.10
N MET A 80 7.48 -1.73 -5.41
CA MET A 80 6.62 -0.85 -6.20
C MET A 80 7.45 -0.01 -7.17
N ASN A 81 7.02 0.03 -8.44
CA ASN A 81 7.68 0.79 -9.52
C ASN A 81 9.21 0.54 -9.61
N GLY A 82 9.65 -0.70 -9.38
CA GLY A 82 11.07 -1.10 -9.41
C GLY A 82 11.88 -0.69 -8.17
N LYS A 83 11.25 -0.11 -7.14
CA LYS A 83 11.87 0.17 -5.85
C LYS A 83 11.56 -0.95 -4.87
N ASN A 84 12.58 -1.44 -4.17
CA ASN A 84 12.40 -2.33 -3.03
C ASN A 84 11.80 -1.54 -1.85
N THR A 85 10.55 -1.85 -1.51
CA THR A 85 9.77 -1.21 -0.44
C THR A 85 9.54 -2.17 0.72
N PHE A 86 10.37 -3.22 0.85
CA PHE A 86 10.28 -4.16 1.95
C PHE A 86 10.43 -3.44 3.30
N TRP A 87 11.45 -2.63 3.48
CA TRP A 87 11.60 -1.80 4.70
C TRP A 87 11.23 -0.33 4.48
N GLU A 88 11.37 0.16 3.25
CA GLU A 88 11.09 1.56 2.90
C GLU A 88 9.65 1.76 2.43
N VAL A 89 8.71 1.50 3.34
CA VAL A 89 7.29 1.78 3.07
C VAL A 89 7.03 3.29 3.11
N ASP A 90 6.17 3.78 2.23
CA ASP A 90 5.76 5.18 2.18
C ASP A 90 4.24 5.31 2.02
N GLY A 91 3.63 6.25 2.75
CA GLY A 91 2.19 6.51 2.68
C GLY A 91 1.73 6.94 1.28
N SER A 92 2.62 7.56 0.50
CA SER A 92 2.33 7.98 -0.86
C SER A 92 2.18 6.83 -1.87
N MET A 93 2.51 5.60 -1.48
CA MET A 93 2.39 4.40 -2.33
C MET A 93 0.95 3.96 -2.58
N VAL A 94 0.00 4.40 -1.73
CA VAL A 94 -1.42 4.09 -1.89
C VAL A 94 -1.96 4.79 -3.13
N PRO A 95 -2.56 4.07 -4.10
CA PRO A 95 -3.10 4.69 -5.29
C PRO A 95 -4.39 5.47 -4.98
N PRO A 96 -4.77 6.44 -5.83
CA PRO A 96 -5.86 7.38 -5.52
C PRO A 96 -7.23 6.70 -5.25
N GLU A 97 -7.50 5.59 -5.92
CA GLU A 97 -8.73 4.81 -5.74
C GLU A 97 -8.87 4.24 -4.33
N TRP A 98 -7.79 3.75 -3.74
CA TRP A 98 -7.74 3.20 -2.39
C TRP A 98 -7.54 4.27 -1.33
N HIS A 99 -6.91 5.40 -1.69
CA HIS A 99 -6.67 6.52 -0.79
C HIS A 99 -7.99 7.07 -0.21
N ARG A 100 -9.05 7.19 -1.02
CA ARG A 100 -10.36 7.66 -0.53
C ARG A 100 -10.95 6.75 0.55
N TRP A 101 -10.86 5.44 0.35
CA TRP A 101 -11.41 4.44 1.28
C TRP A 101 -10.56 4.33 2.56
N LEU A 102 -9.24 4.31 2.42
CA LEU A 102 -8.30 4.22 3.55
C LEU A 102 -8.43 5.43 4.49
N HIS A 103 -8.61 6.63 3.93
CA HIS A 103 -8.80 7.86 4.70
C HIS A 103 -10.25 8.14 5.10
N ALA A 104 -11.14 7.14 5.00
CA ALA A 104 -12.55 7.25 5.38
C ALA A 104 -13.29 8.43 4.72
N MET A 105 -12.90 8.83 3.50
CA MET A 105 -13.66 9.80 2.70
C MET A 105 -14.93 9.17 2.12
N THR A 106 -14.93 7.85 1.97
CA THR A 106 -16.05 7.04 1.52
C THR A 106 -16.01 5.70 2.24
N ASP A 107 -17.18 5.10 2.47
CA ASP A 107 -17.28 3.74 3.02
C ASP A 107 -17.09 2.66 1.96
N ASP A 108 -17.25 3.03 0.70
CA ASP A 108 -17.21 2.12 -0.42
C ASP A 108 -15.77 1.90 -0.92
N PRO A 109 -15.27 0.66 -0.93
CA PRO A 109 -13.96 0.37 -1.51
C PRO A 109 -14.04 0.42 -3.05
N PRO A 110 -12.91 0.66 -3.73
CA PRO A 110 -12.87 0.71 -5.20
C PRO A 110 -13.19 -0.65 -5.85
N THR A 111 -13.17 -1.74 -5.09
CA THR A 111 -13.63 -3.07 -5.52
C THR A 111 -15.14 -3.12 -5.75
N THR A 112 -15.93 -2.42 -4.93
CA THR A 112 -17.40 -2.34 -5.07
C THR A 112 -17.80 -1.17 -5.95
N HIS A 113 -17.13 -0.02 -5.80
CA HIS A 113 -17.44 1.21 -6.52
C HIS A 113 -16.19 1.72 -7.25
N PRO A 114 -15.89 1.18 -8.45
CA PRO A 114 -14.68 1.53 -9.19
C PRO A 114 -14.72 3.01 -9.63
N PRO A 115 -13.55 3.65 -9.74
CA PRO A 115 -13.46 5.03 -10.22
C PRO A 115 -13.89 5.12 -11.69
N VAL A 116 -14.49 6.25 -12.06
CA VAL A 116 -14.88 6.51 -13.46
C VAL A 116 -13.62 6.59 -14.34
N PRO A 117 -13.44 5.70 -15.32
CA PRO A 117 -12.24 5.71 -16.16
C PRO A 117 -12.23 6.95 -17.06
N ARG A 118 -11.07 7.60 -17.15
CA ARG A 118 -10.83 8.73 -18.07
C ARG A 118 -9.48 8.58 -18.72
N LYS A 119 -9.39 8.93 -20.01
CA LYS A 119 -8.19 8.79 -20.86
C LYS A 119 -6.92 9.48 -20.34
N PHE A 120 -7.06 10.46 -19.45
CA PHE A 120 -5.95 11.26 -18.93
C PHE A 120 -5.52 10.82 -17.53
N ILE A 121 -6.26 9.91 -16.89
CA ILE A 121 -5.87 9.37 -15.60
C ILE A 121 -4.63 8.52 -15.82
N TRP A 122 -3.65 8.69 -14.94
CA TRP A 122 -2.43 7.89 -14.99
C TRP A 122 -2.75 6.43 -14.72
N GLU A 123 -2.40 5.57 -15.67
CA GLU A 123 -2.52 4.12 -15.50
C GLU A 123 -1.59 3.61 -14.40
N ASN A 124 -0.40 4.21 -14.28
CA ASN A 124 0.59 3.90 -13.26
C ASN A 124 0.73 5.08 -12.29
N HIS A 125 0.22 4.90 -11.09
CA HIS A 125 0.50 5.75 -9.93
C HIS A 125 2.00 5.77 -9.62
N LYS A 126 2.53 6.98 -9.39
CA LYS A 126 3.89 7.20 -8.93
C LYS A 126 3.84 7.68 -7.48
N PHE A 127 4.58 7.00 -6.61
CA PHE A 127 4.79 7.44 -5.24
C PHE A 127 5.62 8.73 -5.21
N ASN A 128 5.83 9.30 -4.01
CA ASN A 128 6.59 10.51 -3.81
C ASN A 128 8.06 10.34 -4.22
N VAL A 129 8.46 11.05 -5.28
CA VAL A 129 9.82 11.01 -5.86
C VAL A 129 10.74 12.13 -5.35
N SER A 130 10.36 12.83 -4.26
CA SER A 130 11.19 13.86 -3.66
C SER A 130 12.56 13.32 -3.23
N GLY A 131 13.64 14.04 -3.52
CA GLY A 131 15.01 13.62 -3.21
C GLY A 131 15.59 12.57 -4.17
N THR A 132 14.83 12.14 -5.17
CA THR A 132 15.32 11.26 -6.25
C THR A 132 15.64 12.08 -7.52
N PRO A 133 16.34 11.51 -8.51
CA PRO A 133 16.52 12.15 -9.81
C PRO A 133 15.20 12.47 -10.55
N GLU A 134 14.09 11.82 -10.21
CA GLU A 134 12.76 12.07 -10.80
C GLU A 134 11.98 13.21 -10.10
N GLN A 135 12.58 13.90 -9.13
CA GLN A 135 11.90 14.98 -8.41
C GLN A 135 11.48 16.13 -9.33
N TYR A 136 10.40 16.81 -8.96
CA TYR A 136 9.96 18.00 -9.67
C TYR A 136 10.95 19.16 -9.46
N VAL A 137 11.46 19.71 -10.56
CA VAL A 137 12.30 20.92 -10.57
C VAL A 137 11.51 22.05 -11.23
N PRO A 138 11.25 23.16 -10.52
CA PRO A 138 10.49 24.27 -11.09
C PRO A 138 11.28 24.95 -12.21
N TYR A 139 10.58 25.31 -13.29
CA TYR A 139 11.11 26.08 -14.39
C TYR A 139 10.09 27.12 -14.85
N SER A 140 10.55 28.14 -15.56
CA SER A 140 9.65 29.11 -16.18
C SER A 140 8.95 28.45 -17.37
N THR A 141 7.63 28.30 -17.30
CA THR A 141 6.80 27.82 -18.42
C THR A 141 6.59 28.89 -19.49
N THR A 142 7.03 30.12 -19.25
CA THR A 142 6.92 31.23 -20.18
C THR A 142 8.07 31.24 -21.18
N ARG A 143 7.76 31.58 -22.43
CA ARG A 143 8.78 31.81 -23.45
C ARG A 143 9.47 33.15 -23.22
N LYS A 144 10.66 33.30 -23.78
CA LYS A 144 11.39 34.57 -23.77
C LYS A 144 10.55 35.66 -24.43
N LYS A 145 10.39 36.79 -23.76
CA LYS A 145 9.56 37.91 -24.24
C LYS A 145 10.27 38.81 -25.25
N ILE A 146 11.57 38.99 -25.09
CA ILE A 146 12.39 39.87 -25.93
C ILE A 146 13.39 39.00 -26.67
N HIS A 147 13.42 39.08 -27.99
CA HIS A 147 14.39 38.37 -28.81
C HIS A 147 15.60 39.28 -29.09
N GLU A 148 16.82 38.80 -28.85
CA GLU A 148 18.02 39.55 -29.23
C GLU A 148 18.20 39.56 -30.74
N TRP A 149 18.70 40.69 -31.24
CA TRP A 149 19.30 40.72 -32.56
C TRP A 149 20.65 40.00 -32.53
N ILE A 150 20.86 39.06 -33.46
CA ILE A 150 22.13 38.34 -33.61
C ILE A 150 22.95 39.04 -34.70
N PRO A 151 24.15 39.56 -34.39
CA PRO A 151 24.97 40.25 -35.38
C PRO A 151 25.46 39.30 -36.49
N PRO A 152 25.56 39.78 -37.74
CA PRO A 152 26.16 39.00 -38.82
C PRO A 152 27.65 38.75 -38.53
N LYS A 153 28.12 37.51 -38.72
CA LYS A 153 29.54 37.18 -38.61
C LYS A 153 30.24 37.55 -39.92
N THR A 154 31.17 38.48 -39.88
CA THR A 154 32.04 38.78 -41.03
C THR A 154 33.13 37.72 -41.12
N THR A 155 33.18 36.97 -42.23
CA THR A 155 34.35 36.15 -42.57
C THR A 155 35.46 37.07 -43.08
N CYS A 156 36.57 37.16 -42.35
CA CYS A 156 37.78 37.78 -42.86
C CYS A 156 38.38 36.81 -43.90
N ASN A 157 38.31 37.17 -45.18
CA ASN A 157 39.06 36.53 -46.26
C ASN A 157 40.36 37.27 -46.51
#